data_AF-A0A3P3YJG1-F1
#
_entry.id   AF-A0A3P3YJG1-F1
#
_cell.length_a   1.000
_cell.length_b   1.000
_cell.length_c   1.000
_cell.angle_alpha   90.00
_cell.angle_beta   90.00
_cell.angle_gamma   90.00
#
_symmetry.space_group_name_H-M   'P 1'
#
loop_
_entity.id
_entity.type
_entity.pdbx_description
1 polymer ?
#
loop_
_entity_poly.entity_id
_entity_poly.type
_entity_poly.pdbx_seq_one_letter_code
_entity_poly.pdbx_strand_id
1 'polypeptide(L)'
;MVIVAPGDSPFAGVRMRSVPYNKHLGSQGTDPVLVNVTGEIMALHSGSVCGTVSDIPDEVRGRVVLVASIPLVGCPVSWTFNLLQQKGATAWIVMRPPGFDASDPFNFYSRNRYQPDPSANNLLFVAVEEPDQFGASLTKYLVDRAQHERIVVSIQPDRSNWDGFYPRWYVQLPLRWIPAIIFGATSLLAVVFLRKHLQNFEADYVRQFPRATMQTRQRFWKFVGKQFSIVHLILVIELMATFVMCAFIGVGGWQSNALVPFEMTEFFITALSGWGFACDVLSAILWSNVVKRTPGAGRDSWFGQFLERNPLVKVTLCVLPVLLDTGASLCAAFYVQIPLINLFTALLIMLMQLTVGIQFLVQALTFQKHAWQSVQGNVDAVFQMDDRMDHLLQRLNRWTLGLSMSMIAFVCFVPIAATTFLYSQVGWVLFWSGAGTARALTSLCRVMLAQPRPPRGSAHDRPLQISTADQ
;
A
#
# COMPACT_ATOMS: atom_id res chain seq x y z
N MET A 1 5.36 -11.21 31.77
CA MET A 1 6.62 -10.74 32.39
C MET A 1 6.32 -10.13 33.75
N VAL A 2 7.15 -10.42 34.75
CA VAL A 2 7.06 -9.84 36.10
C VAL A 2 8.45 -9.40 36.55
N ILE A 3 8.58 -8.21 37.11
CA ILE A 3 9.82 -7.76 37.75
C ILE A 3 9.83 -8.29 39.18
N VAL A 4 10.82 -9.11 39.51
CA VAL A 4 10.89 -9.82 40.80
C VAL A 4 11.94 -9.21 41.74
N ALA A 5 12.93 -8.50 41.21
CA ALA A 5 13.90 -7.74 42.00
C ALA A 5 14.40 -6.50 41.24
N PRO A 6 14.81 -5.43 41.94
CA PRO A 6 14.75 -5.29 43.40
C PRO A 6 13.29 -5.03 43.88
N GLY A 7 12.95 -5.52 45.07
CA GLY A 7 11.55 -5.57 45.56
C GLY A 7 10.94 -4.22 45.93
N ASP A 8 11.78 -3.20 46.09
CA ASP A 8 11.46 -1.79 46.32
C ASP A 8 11.35 -0.98 45.02
N SER A 9 11.52 -1.61 43.86
CA SER A 9 11.26 -0.99 42.56
C SER A 9 9.79 -0.53 42.45
N PRO A 10 9.52 0.65 41.87
CA PRO A 10 8.13 1.07 41.57
C PRO A 10 7.42 0.13 40.59
N PHE A 11 8.17 -0.74 39.91
CA PHE A 11 7.66 -1.74 38.98
C PHE A 11 7.73 -3.17 39.54
N ALA A 12 8.19 -3.38 40.78
CA ALA A 12 8.26 -4.69 41.41
C ALA A 12 6.85 -5.33 41.49
N GLY A 13 6.76 -6.60 41.10
CA GLY A 13 5.51 -7.35 41.12
C GLY A 13 4.51 -6.97 40.02
N VAL A 14 4.77 -5.93 39.22
CA VAL A 14 3.90 -5.56 38.09
C VAL A 14 3.92 -6.68 37.07
N ARG A 15 2.73 -7.22 36.78
CA ARG A 15 2.52 -8.23 35.74
C ARG A 15 2.23 -7.54 34.42
N MET A 16 3.12 -7.73 33.47
CA MET A 16 2.96 -7.25 32.11
C MET A 16 2.66 -8.42 31.19
N ARG A 17 1.82 -8.19 30.19
CA ARG A 17 1.55 -9.14 29.14
C ARG A 17 2.81 -9.32 28.29
N SER A 18 3.22 -10.57 28.05
CA SER A 18 4.42 -10.89 27.27
C SER A 18 4.11 -11.92 26.21
N VAL A 19 4.03 -11.51 24.96
CA VAL A 19 3.66 -12.37 23.84
C VAL A 19 4.88 -12.66 22.95
N PRO A 20 4.91 -13.80 22.24
CA PRO A 20 5.93 -14.05 21.22
C PRO A 20 5.96 -12.89 20.21
N TYR A 21 7.16 -12.38 19.92
CA TYR A 21 7.33 -11.28 18.97
C TYR A 21 6.93 -11.69 17.53
N ASN A 22 7.21 -12.95 17.18
CA ASN A 22 6.91 -13.55 15.88
C ASN A 22 6.63 -15.05 16.08
N LYS A 23 5.85 -15.66 15.18
CA LYS A 23 5.53 -17.08 15.15
C LYS A 23 6.74 -18.02 14.94
N HIS A 24 7.83 -17.50 14.38
CA HIS A 24 8.99 -18.27 13.93
C HIS A 24 10.23 -18.14 14.83
N LEU A 25 10.27 -17.16 15.73
CA LEU A 25 11.44 -16.87 16.57
C LEU A 25 11.09 -17.01 18.04
N GLY A 26 11.96 -17.68 18.78
CA GLY A 26 11.78 -18.06 20.18
C GLY A 26 10.67 -19.08 20.43
N SER A 27 10.65 -19.59 21.67
CA SER A 27 9.60 -20.49 22.14
C SER A 27 8.23 -19.80 22.14
N GLN A 28 7.22 -20.52 21.67
CA GLN A 28 5.84 -20.05 21.56
C GLN A 28 5.03 -20.49 22.78
N GLY A 29 4.00 -19.71 23.16
CA GLY A 29 3.10 -20.06 24.28
C GLY A 29 2.26 -21.34 24.05
N THR A 30 2.40 -22.00 22.90
CA THR A 30 1.78 -23.28 22.53
C THR A 30 2.76 -24.46 22.58
N ASP A 31 4.04 -24.21 22.83
CA ASP A 31 5.04 -25.26 22.86
C ASP A 31 4.80 -26.20 24.06
N PRO A 32 5.02 -27.52 23.89
CA PRO A 32 4.70 -28.54 24.91
C PRO A 32 5.49 -28.35 26.21
N VAL A 33 6.57 -27.57 26.19
CA VAL A 33 7.31 -27.11 27.36
C VAL A 33 7.23 -25.59 27.39
N LEU A 34 6.37 -25.03 28.25
CA LEU A 34 6.43 -23.60 28.57
C LEU A 34 7.74 -23.34 29.31
N VAL A 35 8.70 -22.75 28.61
CA VAL A 35 10.00 -22.37 29.19
C VAL A 35 9.82 -21.04 29.91
N ASN A 36 9.57 -21.11 31.22
CA ASN A 36 9.65 -19.94 32.07
C ASN A 36 11.11 -19.57 32.24
N VAL A 37 11.47 -18.33 31.88
CA VAL A 37 12.83 -17.82 32.02
C VAL A 37 12.84 -16.80 33.15
N THR A 38 13.70 -17.01 34.14
CA THR A 38 13.99 -16.02 35.18
C THR A 38 15.45 -15.66 35.11
N GLY A 39 15.77 -14.39 34.96
CA GLY A 39 17.14 -13.94 34.77
C GLY A 39 17.33 -12.46 35.03
N GLU A 40 18.59 -12.06 35.12
CA GLU A 40 18.99 -10.67 35.29
C GLU A 40 18.90 -9.93 33.96
N ILE A 41 18.37 -8.70 33.99
CA ILE A 41 18.31 -7.82 32.81
C ILE A 41 19.69 -7.24 32.52
N MET A 42 20.05 -7.22 31.25
CA MET A 42 21.15 -6.42 30.71
C MET A 42 20.63 -5.58 29.55
N ALA A 43 20.84 -4.26 29.64
CA ALA A 43 20.57 -3.35 28.53
C ALA A 43 21.75 -3.35 27.55
N LEU A 44 21.49 -3.70 26.29
CA LEU A 44 22.46 -3.61 25.21
C LEU A 44 22.21 -2.37 24.36
N HIS A 45 23.30 -1.75 23.94
CA HIS A 45 23.27 -0.70 22.94
C HIS A 45 23.02 -1.29 21.54
N SER A 46 22.23 -0.63 20.72
CA SER A 46 21.78 -1.22 19.45
C SER A 46 22.85 -1.34 18.36
N GLY A 47 23.92 -0.57 18.46
CA GLY A 47 25.06 -0.64 17.53
C GLY A 47 25.77 -1.99 17.55
N SER A 48 25.77 -2.72 18.67
CA SER A 48 26.46 -4.02 18.77
C SER A 48 25.64 -5.19 18.23
N VAL A 49 24.31 -5.06 18.15
CA VAL A 49 23.42 -6.20 17.82
C VAL A 49 23.22 -6.44 16.33
N CYS A 50 23.78 -5.57 15.48
CA CYS A 50 23.81 -5.75 14.03
C CYS A 50 25.20 -6.09 13.47
N GLY A 51 26.21 -6.21 14.33
CA GLY A 51 27.55 -6.63 13.96
C GLY A 51 27.70 -8.15 13.93
N THR A 52 28.76 -8.61 14.57
CA THR A 52 29.16 -10.00 14.72
C THR A 52 29.00 -10.45 16.17
N VAL A 53 29.13 -11.75 16.44
CA VAL A 53 29.03 -12.30 17.81
C VAL A 53 30.09 -11.73 18.75
N SER A 54 31.26 -11.32 18.22
CA SER A 54 32.31 -10.68 19.01
C SER A 54 31.96 -9.27 19.46
N ASP A 55 31.06 -8.58 18.75
CA ASP A 55 30.63 -7.23 19.12
C ASP A 55 29.64 -7.24 20.29
N ILE A 56 29.04 -8.40 20.58
CA ILE A 56 28.18 -8.59 21.74
C ILE A 56 29.05 -8.93 22.97
N PRO A 57 28.88 -8.25 24.11
CA PRO A 57 29.66 -8.52 25.33
C PRO A 57 29.43 -9.94 25.87
N ASP A 58 30.46 -10.56 26.47
CA ASP A 58 30.37 -11.91 27.05
C ASP A 58 29.44 -11.97 28.27
N GLU A 59 29.20 -10.85 28.94
CA GLU A 59 28.29 -10.73 30.08
C GLU A 59 26.83 -11.06 29.72
N VAL A 60 26.47 -11.04 28.44
CA VAL A 60 25.13 -11.39 27.93
C VAL A 60 24.77 -12.85 28.20
N ARG A 61 25.76 -13.74 28.34
CA ARG A 61 25.53 -15.17 28.55
C ARG A 61 24.71 -15.41 29.82
N GLY A 62 23.59 -16.12 29.69
CA GLY A 62 22.68 -16.44 30.78
C GLY A 62 21.71 -15.31 31.14
N ARG A 63 21.85 -14.11 30.56
CA ARG A 63 21.05 -12.93 30.91
C ARG A 63 19.86 -12.71 29.99
N VAL A 64 18.91 -11.93 30.50
CA VAL A 64 17.78 -11.39 29.76
C VAL A 64 18.21 -10.09 29.11
N VAL A 65 18.11 -10.00 27.79
CA VAL A 65 18.57 -8.87 27.02
C VAL A 65 17.43 -7.91 26.74
N LEU A 66 17.68 -6.64 26.99
CA LEU A 66 16.86 -5.52 26.54
C LEU A 66 17.67 -4.68 25.55
N VAL A 67 17.16 -4.49 24.34
CA VAL A 67 17.83 -3.62 23.35
C VAL A 67 17.26 -2.21 23.50
N ALA A 68 18.09 -1.27 23.96
CA ALA A 68 17.65 0.04 24.44
C ALA A 68 17.33 1.07 23.33
N SER A 69 17.74 0.81 22.08
CA SER A 69 17.48 1.72 20.96
C SER A 69 17.27 0.95 19.65
N ILE A 70 16.59 1.57 18.69
CA ILE A 70 16.49 1.05 17.32
C ILE A 70 17.45 1.89 16.48
N PRO A 71 18.45 1.29 15.80
CA PRO A 71 19.42 2.04 15.03
C PRO A 71 18.79 2.56 13.73
N LEU A 72 19.30 3.68 13.20
CA LEU A 72 18.85 4.27 11.92
C LEU A 72 19.00 3.28 10.76
N VAL A 73 20.10 2.53 10.75
CA VAL A 73 20.34 1.40 9.86
C VAL A 73 20.30 0.16 10.72
N GLY A 74 19.22 -0.60 10.57
CA GLY A 74 19.03 -1.85 11.28
C GLY A 74 19.54 -3.05 10.50
N CYS A 75 19.33 -4.20 11.12
CA CYS A 75 19.52 -5.51 10.55
C CYS A 75 18.22 -6.31 10.77
N PRO A 76 18.03 -7.43 10.05
CA PRO A 76 16.89 -8.30 10.27
C PRO A 76 16.80 -8.75 11.72
N VAL A 77 15.60 -8.75 12.32
CA VAL A 77 15.37 -9.17 13.72
C VAL A 77 15.93 -10.57 14.01
N SER A 78 15.79 -11.49 13.05
CA SER A 78 16.34 -12.84 13.11
C SER A 78 17.88 -12.89 13.15
N TRP A 79 18.57 -11.92 12.55
CA TRP A 79 20.02 -11.79 12.63
C TRP A 79 20.43 -11.51 14.07
N THR A 80 19.85 -10.46 14.67
CA THR A 80 20.08 -10.14 16.09
C THR A 80 19.70 -11.30 17.00
N PHE A 81 18.56 -11.95 16.74
CA PHE A 81 18.12 -13.13 17.49
C PHE A 81 19.20 -14.23 17.47
N ASN A 82 19.75 -14.56 16.29
CA ASN A 82 20.79 -15.57 16.16
C ASN A 82 22.07 -15.18 16.89
N LEU A 83 22.51 -13.92 16.81
CA LEU A 83 23.72 -13.49 17.50
C LEU A 83 23.56 -13.59 19.03
N LEU A 84 22.41 -13.14 19.56
CA LEU A 84 22.10 -13.24 20.99
C LEU A 84 21.99 -14.70 21.44
N GLN A 85 21.37 -15.55 20.62
CA GLN A 85 21.27 -16.97 20.89
C GLN A 85 22.65 -17.65 20.88
N GLN A 86 23.51 -17.36 19.90
CA GLN A 86 24.88 -17.89 19.83
C GLN A 86 25.74 -17.42 21.00
N LYS A 87 25.53 -16.18 21.47
CA LYS A 87 26.20 -15.67 22.67
C LYS A 87 25.74 -16.37 23.96
N GLY A 88 24.54 -16.94 23.93
CA GLY A 88 23.93 -17.68 25.04
C GLY A 88 23.03 -16.81 25.92
N ALA A 89 22.40 -15.77 25.36
CA ALA A 89 21.31 -15.06 26.05
C ALA A 89 20.15 -16.03 26.37
N THR A 90 19.43 -15.78 27.46
CA THR A 90 18.30 -16.63 27.89
C THR A 90 16.95 -16.10 27.42
N ALA A 91 16.81 -14.78 27.35
CA ALA A 91 15.65 -14.15 26.71
C ALA A 91 16.03 -12.81 26.06
N TRP A 92 15.23 -12.38 25.08
CA TRP A 92 15.24 -11.05 24.51
C TRP A 92 13.85 -10.43 24.65
N ILE A 93 13.79 -9.25 25.25
CA ILE A 93 12.56 -8.46 25.42
C ILE A 93 12.59 -7.26 24.47
N VAL A 94 11.50 -7.07 23.74
CA VAL A 94 11.18 -5.81 23.05
C VAL A 94 10.05 -5.12 23.80
N MET A 95 10.31 -3.93 24.33
CA MET A 95 9.27 -3.14 24.97
C MET A 95 8.55 -2.25 23.97
N ARG A 96 7.22 -2.19 24.09
CA ARG A 96 6.34 -1.31 23.33
C ARG A 96 5.83 -0.20 24.24
N PRO A 97 5.71 1.05 23.75
CA PRO A 97 5.19 2.15 24.55
C PRO A 97 3.76 1.88 25.05
N PRO A 98 3.29 2.58 26.09
CA PRO A 98 1.91 2.46 26.56
C PRO A 98 0.90 2.68 25.44
N GLY A 99 -0.14 1.83 25.39
CA GLY A 99 -1.20 1.91 24.41
C GLY A 99 -0.90 1.25 23.06
N PHE A 100 0.29 0.68 22.87
CA PHE A 100 0.60 -0.21 21.75
C PHE A 100 0.33 -1.67 22.16
N ASP A 101 -0.43 -2.42 21.34
CA ASP A 101 -0.58 -3.86 21.58
C ASP A 101 0.81 -4.52 21.52
N ALA A 102 1.19 -5.23 22.59
CA ALA A 102 2.44 -5.99 22.64
C ALA A 102 2.57 -6.96 21.44
N SER A 103 1.44 -7.44 20.92
CA SER A 103 1.42 -8.30 19.76
C SER A 103 1.52 -7.48 18.48
N ASP A 104 2.70 -7.42 17.87
CA ASP A 104 2.92 -6.69 16.63
C ASP A 104 2.41 -7.48 15.41
N PRO A 105 1.31 -7.07 14.76
CA PRO A 105 0.80 -7.72 13.57
C PRO A 105 1.80 -7.70 12.41
N PHE A 106 2.62 -6.64 12.27
CA PHE A 106 3.50 -6.50 11.12
C PHE A 106 4.56 -7.61 11.08
N ASN A 107 5.11 -7.90 12.25
CA ASN A 107 6.21 -8.83 12.38
C ASN A 107 5.77 -10.26 12.70
N PHE A 108 4.47 -10.51 12.92
CA PHE A 108 4.02 -11.81 13.44
C PHE A 108 4.36 -12.99 12.52
N TYR A 109 4.15 -12.84 11.21
CA TYR A 109 4.51 -13.84 10.19
C TYR A 109 5.79 -13.48 9.41
N SER A 110 6.56 -12.49 9.89
CA SER A 110 7.78 -12.04 9.21
C SER A 110 8.76 -13.21 9.04
N ARG A 111 9.19 -13.45 7.80
CA ARG A 111 10.12 -14.51 7.45
C ARG A 111 11.29 -13.96 6.65
N ASN A 112 12.50 -14.38 6.99
CA ASN A 112 13.69 -14.03 6.23
C ASN A 112 14.74 -15.16 6.26
N ARG A 113 15.79 -15.01 5.47
CA ARG A 113 16.84 -16.01 5.28
C ARG A 113 17.70 -16.30 6.52
N TYR A 114 17.65 -15.44 7.53
CA TYR A 114 18.46 -15.54 8.74
C TYR A 114 17.72 -16.22 9.89
N GLN A 115 16.52 -16.76 9.68
CA GLN A 115 15.84 -17.49 10.73
C GLN A 115 16.61 -18.76 11.11
N PRO A 116 16.77 -19.05 12.41
CA PRO A 116 17.34 -20.32 12.86
C PRO A 116 16.38 -21.46 12.54
N ASP A 117 16.92 -22.68 12.52
CA ASP A 117 16.11 -23.91 12.51
C ASP A 117 15.19 -23.90 13.74
N PRO A 118 13.89 -24.21 13.62
CA PRO A 118 13.00 -24.40 14.76
C PRO A 118 13.58 -25.28 15.87
N SER A 119 14.38 -26.31 15.54
CA SER A 119 15.00 -27.18 16.56
C SER A 119 16.16 -26.52 17.32
N ALA A 120 16.72 -25.44 16.79
CA ALA A 120 17.81 -24.68 17.39
C ALA A 120 17.30 -23.46 18.18
N ASN A 121 15.99 -23.25 18.26
CA ASN A 121 15.36 -22.03 18.76
C ASN A 121 15.25 -22.03 20.29
N ASN A 122 16.35 -21.73 20.97
CA ASN A 122 16.50 -21.90 22.43
C ASN A 122 16.41 -20.59 23.23
N LEU A 123 16.34 -19.45 22.56
CA LEU A 123 16.23 -18.12 23.16
C LEU A 123 14.75 -17.71 23.24
N LEU A 124 14.25 -17.34 24.43
CA LEU A 124 12.90 -16.79 24.54
C LEU A 124 12.85 -15.38 23.94
N PHE A 125 11.93 -15.10 23.01
CA PHE A 125 11.83 -13.78 22.38
C PHE A 125 10.40 -13.23 22.44
N VAL A 126 10.22 -12.20 23.27
CA VAL A 126 8.90 -11.67 23.61
C VAL A 126 8.83 -10.17 23.40
N ALA A 127 7.64 -9.72 23.03
CA ALA A 127 7.23 -8.34 23.09
C ALA A 127 6.41 -8.09 24.36
N VAL A 128 6.64 -6.95 25.01
CA VAL A 128 6.01 -6.56 26.26
C VAL A 128 5.44 -5.15 26.12
N GLU A 129 4.21 -4.97 26.55
CA GLU A 129 3.58 -3.65 26.63
C GLU A 129 3.99 -2.97 27.95
N GLU A 130 4.51 -1.76 27.84
CA GLU A 130 4.87 -0.93 28.97
C GLU A 130 3.60 -0.53 29.76
N PRO A 131 3.59 -0.67 31.10
CA PRO A 131 2.44 -0.28 31.90
C PRO A 131 2.19 1.22 31.76
N ASP A 132 0.93 1.60 31.60
CA ASP A 132 0.52 3.02 31.58
C ASP A 132 0.62 3.60 33.00
N GLN A 133 1.77 4.21 33.30
CA GLN A 133 2.04 4.91 34.55
C GLN A 133 2.38 6.36 34.29
N PHE A 134 1.68 7.26 34.99
CA PHE A 134 1.87 8.69 34.83
C PHE A 134 3.28 9.13 35.29
N GLY A 135 4.07 9.67 34.37
CA GLY A 135 5.37 10.29 34.67
C GLY A 135 6.55 9.32 34.83
N ALA A 136 6.36 8.01 34.65
CA ALA A 136 7.43 7.02 34.75
C ALA A 136 7.44 6.12 33.50
N SER A 137 8.59 5.99 32.86
CA SER A 137 8.79 5.00 31.79
C SER A 137 9.56 3.81 32.34
N LEU A 138 8.97 2.62 32.25
CA LEU A 138 9.64 1.36 32.56
C LEU A 138 10.87 1.17 31.68
N THR A 139 10.77 1.51 30.40
CA THR A 139 11.91 1.38 29.47
C THR A 139 13.10 2.20 29.95
N LYS A 140 12.88 3.48 30.29
CA LYS A 140 13.93 4.33 30.85
C LYS A 140 14.45 3.80 32.18
N TYR A 141 13.54 3.42 33.09
CA TYR A 141 13.91 2.84 34.37
C TYR A 141 14.82 1.62 34.22
N LEU A 142 14.45 0.67 33.36
CA LEU A 142 15.23 -0.55 33.12
C LEU A 142 16.57 -0.23 32.46
N VAL A 143 16.63 0.68 31.49
CA VAL A 143 17.90 1.04 30.84
C VAL A 143 18.85 1.77 31.80
N ASP A 144 18.34 2.73 32.58
CA ASP A 144 19.13 3.56 33.50
C ASP A 144 19.61 2.74 34.70
N ARG A 145 18.74 1.89 35.25
CA ARG A 145 19.03 1.09 36.45
C ARG A 145 19.73 -0.23 36.16
N ALA A 146 19.50 -0.88 35.01
CA ALA A 146 20.18 -2.16 34.71
C ALA A 146 21.71 -2.04 34.60
N GLN A 147 22.25 -0.83 34.48
CA GLN A 147 23.70 -0.58 34.53
C GLN A 147 24.26 -0.49 35.96
N HIS A 148 23.42 -0.18 36.95
CA HIS A 148 23.84 0.16 38.32
C HIS A 148 23.27 -0.78 39.38
N GLU A 149 22.16 -1.46 39.08
CA GLU A 149 21.41 -2.30 40.00
C GLU A 149 21.03 -3.62 39.32
N ARG A 150 21.00 -4.68 40.13
CA ARG A 150 20.61 -6.01 39.69
C ARG A 150 19.09 -6.10 39.59
N ILE A 151 18.57 -5.98 38.37
CA ILE A 151 17.15 -6.17 38.09
C ILE A 151 16.92 -7.59 37.61
N VAL A 152 16.05 -8.32 38.29
CA VAL A 152 15.68 -9.69 37.92
C VAL A 152 14.24 -9.71 37.45
N VAL A 153 14.01 -10.38 36.32
CA VAL A 153 12.68 -10.56 35.74
C VAL A 153 12.37 -12.02 35.51
N SER A 154 11.10 -12.36 35.64
CA SER A 154 10.55 -13.65 35.25
C SER A 154 9.63 -13.47 34.04
N ILE A 155 9.81 -14.28 33.02
CA ILE A 155 9.14 -14.18 31.73
C ILE A 155 8.48 -15.52 31.43
N GLN A 156 7.21 -15.45 31.08
CA GLN A 156 6.42 -16.57 30.60
C GLN A 156 5.72 -16.11 29.31
N PRO A 157 5.93 -16.78 28.17
CA PRO A 157 5.27 -16.39 26.92
C PRO A 157 3.76 -16.69 26.98
N ASP A 158 2.96 -15.65 26.84
CA ASP A 158 1.52 -15.73 26.63
C ASP A 158 1.20 -16.19 25.19
N ARG A 159 -0.05 -16.53 24.91
CA ARG A 159 -0.48 -16.79 23.54
C ARG A 159 -0.60 -15.49 22.74
N SER A 160 -0.06 -15.48 21.52
CA SER A 160 -0.28 -14.40 20.57
C SER A 160 -1.73 -14.39 20.10
N ASN A 161 -2.34 -13.19 20.06
CA ASN A 161 -3.71 -13.02 19.58
C ASN A 161 -3.83 -13.20 18.06
N TRP A 162 -2.72 -13.08 17.32
CA TRP A 162 -2.70 -13.12 15.86
C TRP A 162 -2.77 -14.53 15.28
N ASP A 163 -2.29 -15.52 16.04
CA ASP A 163 -2.19 -16.91 15.57
C ASP A 163 -3.55 -17.51 15.21
N GLY A 164 -4.53 -17.32 16.10
CA GLY A 164 -5.91 -17.74 15.87
C GLY A 164 -6.75 -16.74 15.06
N PHE A 165 -6.26 -15.52 14.83
CA PHE A 165 -7.00 -14.44 14.18
C PHE A 165 -6.81 -14.42 12.66
N TYR A 166 -5.56 -14.44 12.19
CA TYR A 166 -5.24 -14.33 10.76
C TYR A 166 -5.88 -15.42 9.88
N PRO A 167 -5.93 -16.70 10.28
CA PRO A 167 -6.53 -17.74 9.44
C PRO A 167 -8.04 -17.61 9.26
N ARG A 168 -8.72 -16.75 10.02
CA ARG A 168 -10.18 -16.65 10.00
C ARG A 168 -10.67 -16.06 8.67
N TRP A 169 -11.71 -16.66 8.11
CA TRP A 169 -12.24 -16.29 6.79
C TRP A 169 -12.67 -14.81 6.72
N TYR A 170 -13.26 -14.29 7.80
CA TYR A 170 -13.71 -12.90 7.86
C TYR A 170 -12.57 -11.87 7.97
N VAL A 171 -11.34 -12.33 8.21
CA VAL A 171 -10.11 -11.52 8.11
C VAL A 171 -9.57 -11.64 6.69
N GLN A 172 -9.38 -12.88 6.20
CA GLN A 172 -8.80 -13.14 4.88
C GLN A 172 -9.66 -12.58 3.73
N LEU A 173 -10.98 -12.66 3.80
CA LEU A 173 -11.85 -12.20 2.72
C LEU A 173 -11.71 -10.69 2.44
N PRO A 174 -11.91 -9.78 3.42
CA PRO A 174 -11.81 -8.34 3.18
C PRO A 174 -10.37 -7.83 3.06
N LEU A 175 -9.41 -8.45 3.73
CA LEU A 175 -8.01 -7.99 3.74
C LEU A 175 -7.23 -8.48 2.53
N ARG A 176 -7.50 -9.71 2.06
CA ARG A 176 -6.76 -10.37 0.97
C ARG A 176 -7.59 -10.50 -0.28
N TRP A 177 -8.69 -11.23 -0.22
CA TRP A 177 -9.37 -11.68 -1.44
C TRP A 177 -10.13 -10.57 -2.17
N ILE A 178 -10.82 -9.68 -1.46
CA ILE A 178 -11.56 -8.57 -2.09
C ILE A 178 -10.60 -7.65 -2.87
N PRO A 179 -9.53 -7.08 -2.26
CA PRO A 179 -8.58 -6.27 -3.01
C PRO A 179 -7.91 -7.04 -4.14
N ALA A 180 -7.47 -8.28 -3.90
CA ALA A 180 -6.80 -9.10 -4.93
C ALA A 180 -7.68 -9.35 -6.15
N ILE A 181 -8.97 -9.69 -5.95
CA ILE A 181 -9.91 -9.91 -7.06
C ILE A 181 -10.12 -8.62 -7.85
N ILE A 182 -10.28 -7.47 -7.18
CA ILE A 182 -10.44 -6.17 -7.85
C ILE A 182 -9.19 -5.85 -8.67
N PHE A 183 -7.98 -6.03 -8.12
CA PHE A 183 -6.74 -5.83 -8.87
C PHE A 183 -6.60 -6.80 -10.04
N GLY A 184 -6.91 -8.08 -9.85
CA GLY A 184 -6.88 -9.09 -10.91
C GLY A 184 -7.86 -8.77 -12.05
N ALA A 185 -9.11 -8.42 -11.72
CA ALA A 185 -10.09 -7.98 -12.70
C ALA A 185 -9.65 -6.72 -13.44
N THR A 186 -9.06 -5.75 -12.71
CA THR A 186 -8.52 -4.52 -13.29
C THR A 186 -7.38 -4.81 -14.28
N SER A 187 -6.48 -5.72 -13.92
CA SER A 187 -5.37 -6.15 -14.77
C SER A 187 -5.88 -6.79 -16.06
N LEU A 188 -6.84 -7.72 -15.97
CA LEU A 188 -7.47 -8.35 -17.13
C LEU A 188 -8.16 -7.33 -18.04
N LEU A 189 -8.92 -6.39 -17.46
CA LEU A 189 -9.56 -5.31 -18.21
C LEU A 189 -8.53 -4.42 -18.90
N ALA A 190 -7.41 -4.10 -18.23
CA ALA A 190 -6.34 -3.32 -18.82
C ALA A 190 -5.72 -4.02 -20.04
N VAL A 191 -5.46 -5.33 -19.96
CA VAL A 191 -5.02 -6.15 -21.11
C VAL A 191 -6.02 -6.08 -22.26
N VAL A 192 -7.30 -6.32 -21.97
CA VAL A 192 -8.36 -6.32 -22.99
C VAL A 192 -8.49 -4.95 -23.65
N PHE A 193 -8.45 -3.87 -22.88
CA PHE A 193 -8.54 -2.51 -23.40
C PHE A 193 -7.30 -2.12 -24.20
N LEU A 194 -6.11 -2.46 -23.74
CA LEU A 194 -4.87 -2.22 -24.46
C LEU A 194 -4.86 -2.98 -25.80
N ARG A 195 -5.27 -4.25 -25.80
CA ARG A 195 -5.42 -5.06 -27.02
C ARG A 195 -6.40 -4.42 -28.01
N LYS A 196 -7.56 -3.95 -27.52
CA LYS A 196 -8.56 -3.26 -28.36
C LYS A 196 -8.02 -1.95 -28.94
N HIS A 197 -7.28 -1.15 -28.16
CA HIS A 197 -6.63 0.06 -28.68
C HIS A 197 -5.57 -0.27 -29.75
N LEU A 198 -4.78 -1.33 -29.55
CA LEU A 198 -3.82 -1.80 -30.55
C LEU A 198 -4.51 -2.29 -31.84
N GLN A 199 -5.63 -3.01 -31.73
CA GLN A 199 -6.43 -3.41 -32.89
C GLN A 199 -6.98 -2.20 -33.65
N ASN A 200 -7.41 -1.15 -32.95
CA ASN A 200 -7.83 0.09 -33.58
C ASN A 200 -6.67 0.78 -34.30
N PHE A 201 -5.47 0.80 -33.71
CA PHE A 201 -4.28 1.33 -34.37
C PHE A 201 -3.88 0.53 -35.61
N GLU A 202 -3.98 -0.79 -35.57
CA GLU A 202 -3.74 -1.64 -36.73
C GLU A 202 -4.74 -1.35 -37.84
N ALA A 203 -6.04 -1.24 -37.52
CA ALA A 203 -7.07 -0.88 -38.48
C ALA A 203 -6.83 0.50 -39.10
N ASP A 204 -6.48 1.50 -38.29
CA ASP A 204 -6.19 2.85 -38.77
C ASP A 204 -4.88 2.91 -39.59
N TYR A 205 -3.88 2.11 -39.22
CA TYR A 205 -2.63 1.96 -39.96
C TYR A 205 -2.87 1.35 -41.35
N VAL A 206 -3.65 0.27 -41.43
CA VAL A 206 -4.02 -0.38 -42.70
C VAL A 206 -4.81 0.57 -43.58
N ARG A 207 -5.73 1.36 -43.00
CA ARG A 207 -6.47 2.41 -43.72
C ARG A 207 -5.55 3.51 -44.26
N GLN A 208 -4.54 3.93 -43.48
CA GLN A 208 -3.61 4.97 -43.90
C GLN A 208 -2.55 4.47 -44.92
N PHE A 209 -2.16 3.20 -44.84
CA PHE A 209 -1.17 2.56 -45.71
C PHE A 209 -1.76 1.30 -46.35
N PRO A 210 -2.63 1.43 -47.38
CA PRO A 210 -3.37 0.31 -47.95
C PRO A 210 -2.52 -0.66 -48.79
N ARG A 211 -1.33 -0.24 -49.23
CA ARG A 211 -0.42 -1.09 -50.03
C ARG A 211 0.51 -1.90 -49.13
N ALA A 212 0.58 -3.21 -49.33
CA ALA A 212 1.44 -4.13 -48.56
C ALA A 212 2.93 -3.71 -48.54
N THR A 213 3.44 -3.12 -49.64
CA THR A 213 4.82 -2.62 -49.74
C THR A 213 5.10 -1.41 -48.84
N MET A 214 4.06 -0.71 -48.38
CA MET A 214 4.17 0.44 -47.47
C MET A 214 4.01 0.04 -45.98
N GLN A 215 3.57 -1.20 -45.71
CA GLN A 215 3.28 -1.74 -44.38
C GLN A 215 4.54 -2.34 -43.72
N THR A 216 5.58 -1.52 -43.55
CA THR A 216 6.81 -1.98 -42.90
C THR A 216 6.73 -1.90 -41.38
N ARG A 217 7.37 -2.83 -40.66
CA ARG A 217 7.42 -2.84 -39.18
C ARG A 217 7.90 -1.51 -38.60
N GLN A 218 8.91 -0.89 -39.21
CA GLN A 218 9.45 0.40 -38.75
C GLN A 218 8.41 1.52 -38.87
N ARG A 219 7.62 1.55 -39.95
CA ARG A 219 6.54 2.53 -40.14
C ARG A 219 5.38 2.27 -39.19
N PHE A 220 5.05 1.01 -38.92
CA PHE A 220 4.05 0.64 -37.92
C PHE A 220 4.45 1.15 -36.53
N TRP A 221 5.66 0.87 -36.06
CA TRP A 221 6.12 1.37 -34.75
C TRP A 221 6.19 2.91 -34.68
N LYS A 222 6.60 3.57 -35.78
CA LYS A 222 6.56 5.03 -35.86
C LYS A 222 5.13 5.58 -35.84
N PHE A 223 4.18 4.88 -36.44
CA PHE A 223 2.76 5.23 -36.41
C PHE A 223 2.18 5.02 -35.01
N VAL A 224 2.41 3.86 -34.39
CA VAL A 224 1.98 3.57 -33.01
C VAL A 224 2.56 4.60 -32.04
N GLY A 225 3.85 4.94 -32.15
CA GLY A 225 4.48 5.95 -31.31
C GLY A 225 3.83 7.34 -31.42
N LYS A 226 3.29 7.70 -32.60
CA LYS A 226 2.55 8.95 -32.80
C LYS A 226 1.13 8.91 -32.26
N GLN A 227 0.50 7.73 -32.22
CA GLN A 227 -0.86 7.54 -31.71
C GLN A 227 -0.89 7.26 -30.20
N PHE A 228 0.28 6.94 -29.62
CA PHE A 228 0.39 6.67 -28.19
C PHE A 228 -0.03 7.90 -27.39
N SER A 229 -0.99 7.70 -26.51
CA SER A 229 -1.64 8.77 -25.75
C SER A 229 -1.63 8.46 -24.26
N ILE A 230 -2.03 9.45 -23.45
CA ILE A 230 -2.12 9.34 -21.98
C ILE A 230 -2.94 8.11 -21.55
N VAL A 231 -3.98 7.75 -22.31
CA VAL A 231 -4.83 6.57 -22.07
C VAL A 231 -4.01 5.28 -22.05
N HIS A 232 -3.09 5.14 -23.01
CA HIS A 232 -2.24 3.94 -23.13
C HIS A 232 -1.22 3.87 -22.01
N LEU A 233 -0.68 5.03 -21.60
CA LEU A 233 0.23 5.11 -20.47
C LEU A 233 -0.45 4.67 -19.17
N ILE A 234 -1.68 5.14 -18.90
CA ILE A 234 -2.48 4.71 -17.75
C ILE A 234 -2.70 3.19 -17.79
N LEU A 235 -3.11 2.65 -18.95
CA LEU A 235 -3.36 1.21 -19.08
C LEU A 235 -2.11 0.35 -18.84
N VAL A 236 -0.94 0.78 -19.33
CA VAL A 236 0.32 0.04 -19.13
C VAL A 236 0.75 0.10 -17.67
N ILE A 237 0.71 1.27 -17.04
CA ILE A 237 1.08 1.41 -15.62
C ILE A 237 0.13 0.59 -14.75
N GLU A 238 -1.19 0.73 -14.95
CA GLU A 238 -2.19 -0.02 -14.17
C GLU A 238 -2.09 -1.52 -14.44
N LEU A 239 -1.86 -1.97 -15.67
CA LEU A 239 -1.64 -3.39 -15.97
C LEU A 239 -0.52 -3.98 -15.10
N MET A 240 0.64 -3.34 -15.09
CA MET A 240 1.81 -3.81 -14.35
C MET A 240 1.59 -3.71 -12.84
N ALA A 241 1.13 -2.55 -12.36
CA ALA A 241 0.91 -2.31 -10.94
C ALA A 241 -0.18 -3.25 -10.38
N THR A 242 -1.35 -3.35 -11.04
CA THR A 242 -2.44 -4.21 -10.57
C THR A 242 -2.10 -5.69 -10.66
N PHE A 243 -1.33 -6.14 -11.67
CA PHE A 243 -0.87 -7.53 -11.75
C PHE A 243 0.05 -7.90 -10.59
N VAL A 244 1.09 -7.08 -10.35
CA VAL A 244 2.05 -7.30 -9.26
C VAL A 244 1.34 -7.25 -7.91
N MET A 245 0.44 -6.29 -7.71
CA MET A 245 -0.34 -6.15 -6.49
C MET A 245 -1.32 -7.31 -6.30
N CYS A 246 -2.00 -7.78 -7.34
CA CYS A 246 -2.85 -8.97 -7.28
C CYS A 246 -2.06 -10.20 -6.83
N ALA A 247 -0.86 -10.41 -7.38
CA ALA A 247 -0.01 -11.54 -7.01
C ALA A 247 0.46 -11.42 -5.55
N PHE A 248 0.96 -10.25 -5.16
CA PHE A 248 1.45 -10.00 -3.81
C PHE A 248 0.34 -10.10 -2.76
N ILE A 249 -0.84 -9.50 -2.98
CA ILE A 249 -2.00 -9.63 -2.07
C ILE A 249 -2.47 -11.07 -2.08
N GLY A 250 -2.71 -11.61 -3.26
CA GLY A 250 -3.27 -12.95 -3.44
C GLY A 250 -2.43 -14.03 -2.78
N VAL A 251 -1.11 -13.88 -2.73
CA VAL A 251 -0.19 -14.84 -2.06
C VAL A 251 0.06 -14.45 -0.60
N GLY A 252 0.55 -13.23 -0.33
CA GLY A 252 1.04 -12.84 0.99
C GLY A 252 -0.03 -12.28 1.93
N GLY A 253 -1.14 -11.75 1.39
CA GLY A 253 -2.26 -11.24 2.18
C GLY A 253 -1.85 -10.24 3.25
N TRP A 254 -0.93 -9.31 2.95
CA TRP A 254 -0.58 -8.18 3.82
C TRP A 254 -0.06 -8.66 5.18
N GLN A 255 0.95 -9.52 5.15
CA GLN A 255 1.56 -10.17 6.33
C GLN A 255 0.60 -11.08 7.12
N SER A 256 -0.57 -11.44 6.57
CA SER A 256 -1.47 -12.38 7.23
C SER A 256 -1.04 -13.85 7.14
N ASN A 257 0.07 -14.13 6.46
CA ASN A 257 0.68 -15.45 6.37
C ASN A 257 2.20 -15.37 6.11
N ALA A 258 2.88 -16.52 6.19
CA ALA A 258 4.32 -16.64 6.05
C ALA A 258 4.82 -17.02 4.64
N LEU A 259 3.99 -16.88 3.60
CA LEU A 259 4.36 -17.31 2.23
C LEU A 259 5.33 -16.35 1.54
N VAL A 260 5.31 -15.07 1.91
CA VAL A 260 6.13 -14.03 1.29
C VAL A 260 7.22 -13.57 2.26
N PRO A 261 8.48 -13.41 1.82
CA PRO A 261 9.54 -12.85 2.65
C PRO A 261 9.17 -11.46 3.19
N PHE A 262 9.71 -11.12 4.35
CA PHE A 262 9.47 -9.84 5.00
C PHE A 262 9.88 -8.66 4.13
N GLU A 263 11.03 -8.74 3.47
CA GLU A 263 11.61 -7.67 2.65
C GLU A 263 10.70 -7.35 1.44
N MET A 264 10.14 -8.38 0.81
CA MET A 264 9.15 -8.18 -0.26
C MET A 264 7.87 -7.53 0.28
N THR A 265 7.48 -7.89 1.49
CA THR A 265 6.26 -7.35 2.08
C THR A 265 6.41 -5.89 2.45
N GLU A 266 7.52 -5.50 3.06
CA GLU A 266 7.86 -4.09 3.34
C GLU A 266 7.97 -3.28 2.05
N PHE A 267 8.54 -3.84 0.98
CA PHE A 267 8.61 -3.15 -0.31
C PHE A 267 7.23 -2.83 -0.92
N PHE A 268 6.25 -3.71 -0.74
CA PHE A 268 4.91 -3.52 -1.31
C PHE A 268 3.88 -2.99 -0.31
N ILE A 269 4.30 -2.60 0.89
CA ILE A 269 3.42 -2.21 1.99
C ILE A 269 2.57 -0.99 1.67
N THR A 270 3.11 -0.07 0.87
CA THR A 270 2.42 1.15 0.40
C THR A 270 1.51 0.88 -0.81
N ALA A 271 1.40 -0.37 -1.25
CA ALA A 271 0.58 -0.77 -2.39
C ALA A 271 0.89 -0.02 -3.70
N LEU A 272 2.18 0.29 -3.92
CA LEU A 272 2.65 1.08 -5.07
C LEU A 272 1.85 2.39 -5.21
N SER A 273 1.63 3.06 -4.09
CA SER A 273 0.79 4.27 -4.00
C SER A 273 1.30 5.41 -4.89
N GLY A 274 2.62 5.53 -5.08
CA GLY A 274 3.22 6.53 -5.97
C GLY A 274 2.85 6.30 -7.44
N TRP A 275 2.88 5.04 -7.90
CA TRP A 275 2.41 4.66 -9.24
C TRP A 275 0.92 4.92 -9.42
N GLY A 276 0.14 4.62 -8.38
CA GLY A 276 -1.28 4.95 -8.37
C GLY A 276 -1.52 6.46 -8.52
N PHE A 277 -0.78 7.27 -7.77
CA PHE A 277 -0.89 8.72 -7.83
C PHE A 277 -0.49 9.28 -9.21
N ALA A 278 0.56 8.75 -9.82
CA ALA A 278 0.91 9.13 -11.20
C ALA A 278 -0.26 8.89 -12.16
N CYS A 279 -0.97 7.75 -12.03
CA CYS A 279 -2.17 7.49 -12.81
C CYS A 279 -3.34 8.43 -12.47
N ASP A 280 -3.47 8.91 -11.24
CA ASP A 280 -4.47 9.94 -10.88
C ASP A 280 -4.21 11.25 -11.62
N VAL A 281 -2.96 11.71 -11.63
CA VAL A 281 -2.56 12.92 -12.37
C VAL A 281 -2.80 12.74 -13.87
N LEU A 282 -2.41 11.61 -14.44
CA LEU A 282 -2.67 11.30 -15.85
C LEU A 282 -4.17 11.25 -16.16
N SER A 283 -4.97 10.67 -15.27
CA SER A 283 -6.43 10.63 -15.39
C SER A 283 -7.05 12.03 -15.29
N ALA A 284 -6.51 12.90 -14.44
CA ALA A 284 -6.98 14.27 -14.28
C ALA A 284 -6.73 15.09 -15.55
N ILE A 285 -5.59 14.85 -16.20
CA ILE A 285 -5.24 15.48 -17.48
C ILE A 285 -6.14 14.93 -18.59
N LEU A 286 -6.35 13.62 -18.65
CA LEU A 286 -7.27 13.00 -19.60
C LEU A 286 -8.67 13.62 -19.49
N TRP A 287 -9.21 13.70 -18.27
CA TRP A 287 -10.52 14.26 -17.99
C TRP A 287 -10.60 15.74 -18.34
N SER A 288 -9.60 16.55 -17.94
CA SER A 288 -9.54 17.97 -18.27
C SER A 288 -9.53 18.21 -19.78
N ASN A 289 -8.82 17.37 -20.54
CA ASN A 289 -8.79 17.43 -22.01
C ASN A 289 -10.14 17.08 -22.65
N VAL A 290 -10.90 16.17 -22.04
CA VAL A 290 -12.25 15.79 -22.51
C VAL A 290 -13.22 16.94 -22.23
N VAL A 291 -13.27 17.45 -21.00
CA VAL A 291 -14.19 18.53 -20.61
C VAL A 291 -13.97 19.79 -21.47
N LYS A 292 -12.71 20.15 -21.76
CA LYS A 292 -12.38 21.29 -22.64
C LYS A 292 -12.91 21.17 -24.07
N ARG A 293 -13.14 19.94 -24.54
CA ARG A 293 -13.66 19.69 -25.89
C ARG A 293 -15.19 19.69 -25.94
N THR A 294 -15.87 19.73 -24.79
CA THR A 294 -17.33 19.76 -24.70
C THR A 294 -17.81 21.21 -24.67
N PRO A 295 -18.57 21.69 -25.68
CA PRO A 295 -19.10 23.05 -25.70
C PRO A 295 -20.04 23.28 -24.50
N GLY A 296 -19.95 24.43 -23.83
CA GLY A 296 -20.83 24.81 -22.71
C GLY A 296 -20.48 24.20 -21.34
N ALA A 297 -19.64 23.17 -21.28
CA ALA A 297 -19.03 22.71 -20.03
C ALA A 297 -17.79 23.58 -19.75
N GLY A 298 -17.90 24.51 -18.80
CA GLY A 298 -16.93 25.57 -18.53
C GLY A 298 -15.46 25.14 -18.47
N ARG A 299 -14.55 26.10 -18.73
CA ARG A 299 -13.08 25.95 -18.71
C ARG A 299 -12.49 25.79 -17.29
N ASP A 300 -13.28 25.48 -16.28
CA ASP A 300 -13.05 25.99 -14.92
C ASP A 300 -12.21 25.11 -14.00
N SER A 301 -11.53 24.10 -14.55
CA SER A 301 -10.57 23.33 -13.79
C SER A 301 -9.26 24.10 -13.58
N TRP A 302 -9.13 24.84 -12.47
CA TRP A 302 -7.87 25.52 -12.09
C TRP A 302 -6.66 24.58 -12.15
N PHE A 303 -6.78 23.36 -11.61
CA PHE A 303 -5.68 22.38 -11.60
C PHE A 303 -5.26 21.96 -13.01
N GLY A 304 -6.21 21.61 -13.87
CA GLY A 304 -5.95 21.29 -15.28
C GLY A 304 -5.35 22.46 -16.08
N GLN A 305 -5.76 23.70 -15.83
CA GLN A 305 -5.13 24.89 -16.44
C GLN A 305 -3.70 25.09 -15.93
N PHE A 306 -3.47 24.89 -14.63
CA PHE A 306 -2.16 24.99 -14.02
C PHE A 306 -1.18 23.96 -14.58
N LEU A 307 -1.60 22.70 -14.74
CA LEU A 307 -0.77 21.63 -15.32
C LEU A 307 -0.46 21.84 -16.81
N GLU A 308 -1.37 22.44 -17.58
CA GLU A 308 -1.12 22.76 -18.99
C GLU A 308 -0.10 23.89 -19.14
N ARG A 309 -0.16 24.90 -18.27
CA ARG A 309 0.80 26.02 -18.29
C ARG A 309 2.18 25.61 -17.81
N ASN A 310 2.27 24.57 -16.97
CA ASN A 310 3.51 24.16 -16.31
C ASN A 310 3.85 22.68 -16.62
N PRO A 311 4.41 22.37 -17.81
CA PRO A 311 4.70 20.99 -18.21
C PRO A 311 5.71 20.30 -17.29
N LEU A 312 6.66 21.06 -16.72
CA LEU A 312 7.61 20.52 -15.74
C LEU A 312 6.89 20.06 -14.46
N VAL A 313 5.94 20.86 -13.95
CA VAL A 313 5.18 20.50 -12.75
C VAL A 313 4.35 19.24 -12.98
N LYS A 314 3.77 19.07 -14.17
CA LYS A 314 3.11 17.84 -14.58
C LYS A 314 4.04 16.62 -14.51
N VAL A 315 5.26 16.72 -15.05
CA VAL A 315 6.24 15.63 -15.00
C VAL A 315 6.65 15.36 -13.54
N THR A 316 6.92 16.41 -12.78
CA THR A 316 7.29 16.31 -11.36
C THR A 316 6.19 15.63 -10.54
N LEU A 317 4.92 16.01 -10.72
CA LEU A 317 3.80 15.38 -9.99
C LEU A 317 3.59 13.91 -10.37
N CYS A 318 3.98 13.48 -11.57
CA CYS A 318 3.95 12.06 -11.94
C CYS A 318 5.16 11.28 -11.42
N VAL A 319 6.36 11.87 -11.45
CA VAL A 319 7.62 11.16 -11.21
C VAL A 319 8.05 11.23 -9.74
N LEU A 320 7.93 12.39 -9.10
CA LEU A 320 8.41 12.59 -7.73
C LEU A 320 7.71 11.64 -6.72
N PRO A 321 6.37 11.48 -6.73
CA PRO A 321 5.71 10.56 -5.80
C PRO A 321 6.10 9.10 -6.04
N VAL A 322 6.34 8.71 -7.30
CA VAL A 322 6.84 7.36 -7.64
C VAL A 322 8.23 7.13 -7.06
N LEU A 323 9.14 8.10 -7.21
CA LEU A 323 10.50 8.00 -6.68
C LEU A 323 10.53 7.99 -5.16
N LEU A 324 9.73 8.85 -4.49
CA LEU A 324 9.64 8.90 -3.04
C LEU A 324 9.04 7.62 -2.46
N ASP A 325 7.93 7.13 -3.02
CA ASP A 325 7.27 5.89 -2.60
C ASP A 325 8.19 4.68 -2.81
N THR A 326 8.82 4.57 -3.98
CA THR A 326 9.77 3.48 -4.28
C THR A 326 11.00 3.56 -3.38
N GLY A 327 11.55 4.76 -3.16
CA GLY A 327 12.70 4.98 -2.28
C GLY A 327 12.40 4.63 -0.82
N ALA A 328 11.26 5.08 -0.29
CA ALA A 328 10.82 4.76 1.06
C ALA A 328 10.60 3.24 1.23
N SER A 329 9.98 2.61 0.23
CA SER A 329 9.76 1.16 0.19
C SER A 329 11.07 0.36 0.13
N LEU A 330 12.07 0.84 -0.63
CA LEU A 330 13.41 0.26 -0.66
C LEU A 330 14.12 0.41 0.69
N CYS A 331 14.05 1.60 1.30
CA CYS A 331 14.62 1.82 2.64
C CYS A 331 14.01 0.85 3.66
N ALA A 332 12.68 0.67 3.66
CA ALA A 332 12.00 -0.29 4.52
C ALA A 332 12.46 -1.73 4.25
N ALA A 333 12.53 -2.15 2.99
CA ALA A 333 13.00 -3.48 2.59
C ALA A 333 14.46 -3.75 2.97
N PHE A 334 15.31 -2.71 3.01
CA PHE A 334 16.71 -2.80 3.44
C PHE A 334 16.93 -2.49 4.92
N TYR A 335 15.87 -2.49 5.74
CA TYR A 335 15.94 -2.24 7.19
C TYR A 335 16.52 -0.87 7.57
N VAL A 336 16.44 0.10 6.65
CA VAL A 336 16.81 1.50 6.88
C VAL A 336 15.59 2.24 7.41
N GLN A 337 15.57 2.50 8.71
CA GLN A 337 14.47 3.19 9.36
C GLN A 337 14.78 4.68 9.45
N ILE A 338 14.18 5.47 8.57
CA ILE A 338 14.22 6.93 8.64
C ILE A 338 12.79 7.42 8.94
N PRO A 339 12.40 7.56 10.23
CA PRO A 339 11.02 7.84 10.61
C PRO A 339 10.44 9.10 9.95
N LEU A 340 11.28 10.13 9.79
CA LEU A 340 10.90 11.38 9.12
C LEU A 340 10.52 11.16 7.66
N ILE A 341 11.27 10.32 6.91
CA ILE A 341 10.97 10.08 5.49
C ILE A 341 9.63 9.36 5.35
N ASN A 342 9.35 8.35 6.18
CA ASN A 342 8.08 7.63 6.13
C ASN A 342 6.91 8.55 6.47
N LEU A 343 7.05 9.38 7.51
CA LEU A 343 6.04 10.34 7.92
C LEU A 343 5.78 11.39 6.82
N PHE A 344 6.84 12.01 6.29
CA PHE A 344 6.72 13.04 5.25
C PHE A 344 6.15 12.46 3.95
N THR A 345 6.58 11.26 3.56
CA THR A 345 6.09 10.60 2.34
C THR A 345 4.61 10.25 2.47
N ALA A 346 4.19 9.67 3.60
CA ALA A 346 2.79 9.38 3.86
C ALA A 346 1.92 10.65 3.88
N LEU A 347 2.36 11.69 4.59
CA LEU A 347 1.66 12.98 4.65
C LEU A 347 1.53 13.62 3.27
N LEU A 348 2.62 13.64 2.49
CA LEU A 348 2.63 14.19 1.14
C LEU A 348 1.65 13.44 0.23
N ILE A 349 1.71 12.11 0.21
CA ILE A 349 0.81 11.28 -0.62
C ILE A 349 -0.65 11.49 -0.20
N MET A 350 -0.93 11.55 1.10
CA MET A 350 -2.27 11.81 1.63
C MET A 350 -2.81 13.16 1.17
N LEU A 351 -2.03 14.24 1.33
CA LEU A 351 -2.42 15.60 0.92
C LEU A 351 -2.62 15.68 -0.60
N MET A 352 -1.73 15.05 -1.36
CA MET A 352 -1.82 14.99 -2.81
C MET A 352 -3.07 14.25 -3.28
N GLN A 353 -3.35 13.07 -2.72
CA GLN A 353 -4.56 12.31 -3.05
C GLN A 353 -5.84 13.04 -2.64
N LEU A 354 -5.86 13.68 -1.47
CA LEU A 354 -7.01 14.49 -1.04
C LEU A 354 -7.27 15.63 -2.01
N THR A 355 -6.22 16.37 -2.40
CA THR A 355 -6.32 17.51 -3.32
C THR A 355 -6.87 17.07 -4.68
N VAL A 356 -6.31 16.01 -5.27
CA VAL A 356 -6.75 15.50 -6.58
C VAL A 356 -8.14 14.87 -6.48
N GLY A 357 -8.45 14.17 -5.39
CA GLY A 357 -9.77 13.56 -5.14
C GLY A 357 -10.88 14.60 -5.03
N ILE A 358 -10.68 15.67 -4.26
CA ILE A 358 -11.64 16.80 -4.16
C ILE A 358 -11.82 17.46 -5.52
N GLN A 359 -10.73 17.68 -6.26
CA GLN A 359 -10.80 18.29 -7.59
C GLN A 359 -11.64 17.46 -8.55
N PHE A 360 -11.46 16.13 -8.59
CA PHE A 360 -12.29 15.25 -9.40
C PHE A 360 -13.75 15.28 -8.99
N LEU A 361 -14.03 15.30 -7.67
CA LEU A 361 -15.40 15.38 -7.16
C LEU A 361 -16.09 16.66 -7.62
N VAL A 362 -15.44 17.81 -7.44
CA VAL A 362 -15.98 19.12 -7.86
C VAL A 362 -16.22 19.16 -9.37
N GLN A 363 -15.30 18.62 -10.18
CA GLN A 363 -15.45 18.57 -11.63
C GLN A 363 -16.59 17.64 -12.06
N ALA A 364 -16.71 16.45 -11.45
CA ALA A 364 -17.78 15.51 -11.76
C ALA A 364 -19.16 16.10 -11.40
N LEU A 365 -19.29 16.73 -10.24
CA LEU A 365 -20.55 17.37 -9.80
C LEU A 365 -20.91 18.57 -10.67
N THR A 366 -19.94 19.42 -11.00
CA THR A 366 -20.16 20.56 -11.91
C THR A 366 -20.59 20.09 -13.29
N PHE A 367 -19.96 19.02 -13.80
CA PHE A 367 -20.35 18.41 -15.07
C PHE A 367 -21.78 17.85 -15.04
N GLN A 368 -22.16 17.15 -13.97
CA GLN A 368 -23.54 16.66 -13.78
C GLN A 368 -24.55 17.79 -13.74
N LYS A 369 -24.24 18.86 -13.02
CA LYS A 369 -25.10 20.05 -12.94
C LYS A 369 -25.31 20.69 -14.31
N HIS A 370 -24.26 20.85 -15.11
CA HIS A 370 -24.37 21.38 -16.47
C HIS A 370 -25.16 20.46 -17.39
N ALA A 371 -24.88 19.16 -17.36
CA ALA A 371 -25.63 18.17 -18.15
C ALA A 371 -27.13 18.21 -17.81
N TRP A 372 -27.46 18.30 -16.52
CA TRP A 372 -28.85 18.41 -16.05
C TRP A 372 -29.53 19.70 -16.50
N GLN A 373 -28.85 20.84 -16.39
CA GLN A 373 -29.36 22.14 -16.84
C GLN A 373 -29.56 22.20 -18.35
N SER A 374 -28.67 21.60 -19.14
CA SER A 374 -28.82 21.51 -20.61
C SER A 374 -30.00 20.63 -21.03
N VAL A 375 -30.28 19.55 -20.30
CA VAL A 375 -31.44 18.68 -20.54
C VAL A 375 -32.76 19.38 -20.17
N GLN A 376 -32.78 20.17 -19.09
CA GLN A 376 -33.99 20.89 -18.66
C GLN A 376 -34.25 22.19 -19.45
N GLY A 377 -33.20 22.83 -19.98
CA GLY A 377 -33.28 24.16 -20.60
C GLY A 377 -33.57 24.17 -22.11
N ASN A 378 -33.36 23.06 -22.82
CA ASN A 378 -33.48 23.02 -24.29
C ASN A 378 -34.25 21.78 -24.75
N VAL A 379 -35.58 21.85 -24.73
CA VAL A 379 -36.45 20.80 -25.29
C VAL A 379 -36.32 20.72 -26.83
N ASP A 380 -35.88 21.79 -27.50
CA ASP A 380 -35.86 21.89 -28.97
C ASP A 380 -34.46 21.78 -29.62
N ALA A 381 -33.36 21.88 -28.86
CA ALA A 381 -31.99 21.85 -29.41
C ALA A 381 -31.22 20.53 -29.15
N VAL A 382 -31.83 19.57 -28.44
CA VAL A 382 -31.19 18.32 -28.01
C VAL A 382 -31.07 17.26 -29.12
N PHE A 383 -31.72 17.44 -30.26
CA PHE A 383 -31.74 16.46 -31.36
C PHE A 383 -30.44 16.34 -32.20
N GLN A 384 -29.34 17.00 -31.83
CA GLN A 384 -28.07 16.90 -32.58
C GLN A 384 -26.80 16.65 -31.73
N MET A 385 -26.91 16.29 -30.46
CA MET A 385 -25.77 15.62 -29.81
C MET A 385 -25.76 14.16 -30.25
N ASP A 386 -24.67 13.73 -30.89
CA ASP A 386 -24.41 12.34 -31.28
C ASP A 386 -24.53 11.46 -30.03
N ASP A 387 -25.54 10.57 -29.95
CA ASP A 387 -25.84 9.66 -28.82
C ASP A 387 -24.58 8.99 -28.22
N ARG A 388 -23.57 8.79 -29.07
CA ARG A 388 -22.27 8.20 -28.72
C ARG A 388 -21.42 9.09 -27.79
N MET A 389 -21.50 10.41 -27.94
CA MET A 389 -20.81 11.37 -27.08
C MET A 389 -21.45 11.41 -25.69
N ASP A 390 -22.78 11.36 -25.62
CA ASP A 390 -23.51 11.37 -24.34
C ASP A 390 -23.23 10.12 -23.52
N HIS A 391 -23.26 8.94 -24.15
CA HIS A 391 -22.86 7.70 -23.48
C HIS A 391 -21.40 7.73 -22.98
N LEU A 392 -20.48 8.33 -23.75
CA LEU A 392 -19.09 8.48 -23.34
C LEU A 392 -18.96 9.41 -22.12
N LEU A 393 -19.66 10.55 -22.13
CA LEU A 393 -19.62 11.53 -21.06
C LEU A 393 -20.26 11.01 -19.77
N GLN A 394 -21.41 10.34 -19.86
CA GLN A 394 -22.05 9.67 -18.72
C GLN A 394 -21.14 8.62 -18.09
N ARG A 395 -20.50 7.79 -18.92
CA ARG A 395 -19.53 6.79 -18.47
C ARG A 395 -18.36 7.44 -17.74
N LEU A 396 -17.73 8.43 -18.37
CA LEU A 396 -16.58 9.10 -17.77
C LEU A 396 -16.95 9.79 -16.46
N ASN A 397 -18.08 10.49 -16.41
CA ASN A 397 -18.57 11.10 -15.16
C ASN A 397 -18.79 10.08 -14.05
N ARG A 398 -19.41 8.91 -14.34
CA ARG A 398 -19.62 7.85 -13.35
C ARG A 398 -18.29 7.33 -12.79
N TRP A 399 -17.31 7.06 -13.64
CA TRP A 399 -16.02 6.53 -13.20
C TRP A 399 -15.12 7.60 -12.57
N THR A 400 -15.24 8.87 -12.96
CA THR A 400 -14.57 9.99 -12.29
C THR A 400 -15.13 10.19 -10.88
N LEU A 401 -16.45 10.10 -10.69
CA LEU A 401 -17.07 10.13 -9.36
C LEU A 401 -16.62 8.93 -8.52
N GLY A 402 -16.61 7.72 -9.10
CA GLY A 402 -16.10 6.52 -8.43
C GLY A 402 -14.64 6.65 -8.02
N LEU A 403 -13.81 7.23 -8.89
CA LEU A 403 -12.41 7.53 -8.62
C LEU A 403 -12.28 8.50 -7.43
N SER A 404 -13.00 9.64 -7.44
CA SER A 404 -12.93 10.62 -6.35
C SER A 404 -13.39 10.05 -5.02
N MET A 405 -14.50 9.31 -5.01
CA MET A 405 -15.01 8.68 -3.78
C MET A 405 -14.02 7.65 -3.23
N SER A 406 -13.39 6.88 -4.10
CA SER A 406 -12.37 5.90 -3.68
C SER A 406 -11.10 6.57 -3.14
N MET A 407 -10.67 7.69 -3.74
CA MET A 407 -9.54 8.48 -3.22
C MET A 407 -9.86 9.09 -1.85
N ILE A 408 -11.04 9.67 -1.67
CA ILE A 408 -11.48 10.22 -0.37
C ILE A 408 -11.57 9.10 0.67
N ALA A 409 -12.16 7.95 0.31
CA ALA A 409 -12.23 6.79 1.20
C ALA A 409 -10.83 6.33 1.65
N PHE A 410 -9.86 6.24 0.73
CA PHE A 410 -8.48 5.93 1.08
C PHE A 410 -7.92 6.94 2.10
N VAL A 411 -8.08 8.24 1.85
CA VAL A 411 -7.62 9.30 2.76
C VAL A 411 -8.30 9.20 4.14
N CYS A 412 -9.56 8.77 4.22
CA CYS A 412 -10.24 8.55 5.50
C CYS A 412 -9.67 7.39 6.31
N PHE A 413 -9.07 6.38 5.68
CA PHE A 413 -8.44 5.25 6.38
C PHE A 413 -6.99 5.52 6.80
N VAL A 414 -6.25 6.37 6.08
CA VAL A 414 -4.84 6.70 6.40
C VAL A 414 -4.60 7.14 7.85
N PRO A 415 -5.45 7.97 8.49
CA PRO A 415 -5.27 8.36 9.89
C PRO A 415 -5.20 7.19 10.86
N ILE A 416 -5.86 6.06 10.57
CA ILE A 416 -5.78 4.86 11.40
C ILE A 416 -4.32 4.41 11.53
N ALA A 417 -3.55 4.45 10.44
CA ALA A 417 -2.15 4.05 10.45
C ALA A 417 -1.24 4.96 11.29
N ALA A 418 -1.67 6.19 11.58
CA ALA A 418 -0.95 7.11 12.46
C ALA A 418 -1.28 6.91 13.95
N THR A 419 -2.21 6.01 14.27
CA THR A 419 -2.68 5.78 15.65
C THR A 419 -2.32 4.38 16.14
N THR A 420 -2.25 4.21 17.45
CA THR A 420 -2.06 2.88 18.06
C THR A 420 -3.20 1.91 17.76
N PHE A 421 -4.38 2.42 17.40
CA PHE A 421 -5.53 1.62 16.99
C PHE A 421 -5.22 0.67 15.83
N LEU A 422 -4.30 1.02 14.92
CA LEU A 422 -3.85 0.14 13.83
C LEU A 422 -3.39 -1.23 14.34
N TYR A 423 -2.72 -1.26 15.49
CA TYR A 423 -2.13 -2.47 16.06
C TYR A 423 -3.16 -3.35 16.79
N SER A 424 -4.42 -2.93 16.87
CA SER A 424 -5.52 -3.78 17.33
C SER A 424 -6.03 -4.67 16.19
N GLN A 425 -6.63 -5.82 16.52
CA GLN A 425 -7.27 -6.70 15.52
C GLN A 425 -8.32 -5.97 14.66
N VAL A 426 -9.08 -5.06 15.26
CA VAL A 426 -10.13 -4.31 14.56
C VAL A 426 -9.53 -3.24 13.65
N GLY A 427 -8.61 -2.42 14.18
CA GLY A 427 -7.95 -1.37 13.40
C GLY A 427 -7.11 -1.94 12.25
N TRP A 428 -6.45 -3.08 12.46
CA TRP A 428 -5.69 -3.78 11.42
C TRP A 428 -6.58 -4.17 10.23
N VAL A 429 -7.71 -4.82 10.50
CA VAL A 429 -8.65 -5.22 9.45
C VAL A 429 -9.27 -4.00 8.79
N LEU A 430 -9.75 -3.03 9.56
CA LEU A 430 -10.37 -1.82 9.00
C LEU A 430 -9.42 -1.05 8.10
N PHE A 431 -8.16 -0.85 8.53
CA PHE A 431 -7.17 -0.14 7.74
C PHE A 431 -6.85 -0.89 6.44
N TRP A 432 -6.42 -2.15 6.53
CA TRP A 432 -5.95 -2.86 5.34
C TRP A 432 -7.06 -3.26 4.38
N SER A 433 -8.25 -3.62 4.88
CA SER A 433 -9.41 -3.84 4.02
C SER A 433 -9.91 -2.54 3.40
N GLY A 434 -10.05 -1.47 4.18
CA GLY A 434 -10.56 -0.18 3.73
C GLY A 434 -9.61 0.51 2.74
N ALA A 435 -8.37 0.76 3.17
CA ALA A 435 -7.36 1.39 2.33
C ALA A 435 -6.98 0.51 1.14
N GLY A 436 -6.83 -0.80 1.33
CA GLY A 436 -6.51 -1.75 0.25
C GLY A 436 -7.61 -1.82 -0.81
N THR A 437 -8.88 -1.92 -0.39
CA THR A 437 -10.02 -1.94 -1.32
C THR A 437 -10.19 -0.60 -2.02
N ALA A 438 -10.09 0.52 -1.29
CA ALA A 438 -10.16 1.86 -1.87
C ALA A 438 -9.07 2.06 -2.94
N ARG A 439 -7.84 1.61 -2.66
CA ARG A 439 -6.72 1.64 -3.61
C ARG A 439 -6.94 0.72 -4.82
N ALA A 440 -7.57 -0.44 -4.65
CA ALA A 440 -7.93 -1.32 -5.76
C ALA A 440 -9.02 -0.70 -6.64
N LEU A 441 -10.02 -0.06 -6.03
CA LEU A 441 -11.11 0.62 -6.73
C LEU A 441 -10.62 1.85 -7.51
N THR A 442 -9.64 2.62 -7.00
CA THR A 442 -9.06 3.72 -7.79
C THR A 442 -8.42 3.20 -9.07
N SER A 443 -7.66 2.10 -9.00
CA SER A 443 -7.10 1.41 -10.17
C SER A 443 -8.19 0.98 -11.16
N LEU A 444 -9.25 0.34 -10.67
CA LEU A 444 -10.38 -0.09 -11.52
C LEU A 444 -11.00 1.11 -12.24
N CYS A 445 -11.28 2.20 -11.51
CA CYS A 445 -11.89 3.40 -12.08
C CYS A 445 -11.01 4.01 -13.18
N ARG A 446 -9.68 4.08 -12.99
CA ARG A 446 -8.74 4.60 -14.00
C ARG A 446 -8.73 3.74 -15.27
N VAL A 447 -8.73 2.41 -15.13
CA VAL A 447 -8.81 1.49 -16.28
C VAL A 447 -10.15 1.65 -17.01
N MET A 448 -11.25 1.83 -16.28
CA MET A 448 -12.58 2.06 -16.88
C MET A 448 -12.70 3.43 -17.56
N LEU A 449 -12.04 4.47 -17.06
CA LEU A 449 -11.90 5.75 -17.75
C LEU A 449 -11.16 5.59 -19.09
N ALA A 450 -10.17 4.69 -19.14
CA ALA A 450 -9.36 4.39 -20.31
C ALA A 450 -10.03 3.42 -21.33
N GLN A 451 -11.28 2.99 -21.06
CA GLN A 451 -11.99 2.05 -21.91
C GLN A 451 -12.10 2.55 -23.37
N PRO A 452 -11.71 1.73 -24.38
CA PRO A 452 -11.77 2.09 -25.78
C PRO A 452 -13.19 2.43 -26.21
N ARG A 453 -13.30 3.30 -27.22
CA ARG A 453 -14.58 3.58 -27.88
C ARG A 453 -15.01 2.34 -28.68
N PRO A 454 -16.31 2.02 -28.74
CA PRO A 454 -16.79 1.03 -29.68
C PRO A 454 -16.39 1.44 -31.11
N PRO A 455 -16.02 0.48 -31.98
CA PRO A 455 -15.58 0.78 -33.33
C PRO A 455 -16.63 1.59 -34.08
N ARG A 456 -16.19 2.63 -34.79
CA ARG A 456 -17.04 3.38 -35.73
C ARG A 456 -17.41 2.43 -36.88
N GLY A 457 -18.57 1.80 -36.81
CA GLY A 457 -19.15 1.07 -37.95
C GLY A 457 -19.85 -0.24 -37.61
N SER A 458 -21.08 -0.13 -37.12
CA SER A 458 -22.16 -1.10 -37.40
C SER A 458 -23.53 -0.39 -37.34
N ALA A 459 -23.56 0.88 -37.74
CA ALA A 459 -24.80 1.57 -38.06
C ALA A 459 -24.92 1.46 -39.59
N HIS A 460 -25.76 0.52 -40.02
CA HIS A 460 -26.25 0.25 -41.36
C HIS A 460 -25.48 0.84 -42.55
N ASP A 461 -24.98 -0.08 -43.39
CA ASP A 461 -25.22 0.00 -44.82
C ASP A 461 -26.71 0.35 -45.05
N ARG A 462 -27.05 1.64 -45.06
CA ARG A 462 -28.21 2.08 -45.82
C ARG A 462 -27.72 2.15 -47.25
N PRO A 463 -28.24 1.31 -48.17
CA PRO A 463 -27.97 1.53 -49.57
C PRO A 463 -28.39 2.97 -49.86
N LEU A 464 -27.48 3.74 -50.46
CA LEU A 464 -27.84 4.98 -51.15
C LEU A 464 -28.98 4.62 -52.10
N GLN A 465 -30.22 4.95 -51.72
CA GLN A 465 -31.31 5.06 -52.67
C GLN A 465 -30.92 6.22 -53.59
N ILE A 466 -30.33 5.86 -54.73
CA ILE A 466 -30.26 6.74 -55.88
C ILE A 466 -31.71 6.94 -56.30
N SER A 467 -32.28 8.08 -55.90
CA SER A 467 -33.54 8.56 -56.44
C SER A 467 -33.29 8.99 -57.89
N THR A 468 -33.38 8.04 -58.83
CA THR A 468 -33.73 8.37 -60.21
C THR A 468 -35.24 8.52 -60.28
N ALA A 469 -35.71 9.76 -60.21
CA ALA A 469 -37.08 10.12 -60.55
C ALA A 469 -37.05 11.44 -61.32
N ASP A 470 -36.73 11.31 -62.61
CA ASP A 470 -37.22 12.16 -63.70
C ASP A 470 -37.74 11.20 -64.77
N GLN A 471 -39.06 11.10 -64.88
CA GLN A 471 -39.81 10.81 -66.10
C GLN A 471 -41.30 11.10 -65.90
#